data_AF-A0A2V9B2F7-F1
#
_entry.id   AF-A0A2V9B2F7-F1
#
_cell.length_a   1.000
_cell.length_b   1.000
_cell.length_c   1.000
_cell.angle_alpha   90.00
_cell.angle_beta   90.00
_cell.angle_gamma   90.00
#
_symmetry.space_group_name_H-M   'P 1'
#
loop_
_entity.id
_entity.type
_entity.pdbx_description
1 polymer ?
#
loop_
_entity_poly.entity_id
_entity_poly.type
_entity_poly.pdbx_seq_one_letter_code
_entity_poly.pdbx_strand_id
1 'polypeptide(L)'
;MSLAFLCADGSAARFITSGDPVTLFNPDLQWQRFYGPGLAQSGVELTMPISPEIALCMTWLNLKGYIRIPRWRIEELNRFTRGHCYEQFISHSPKKKFIWFSRLPLHDPFFMMMFVRRWLGTQIQKLKLGKP
;
A
#
# COMPACT_ATOMS: atom_id res chain seq x y z
N MET A 1 -5.52 -18.66 -4.95
CA MET A 1 -5.72 -17.20 -4.95
C MET A 1 -7.18 -16.89 -5.26
N SER A 2 -7.79 -16.04 -4.44
CA SER A 2 -9.09 -15.43 -4.68
C SER A 2 -8.91 -14.05 -5.31
N LEU A 3 -10.01 -13.46 -5.79
CA LEU A 3 -10.03 -12.17 -6.48
C LEU A 3 -11.21 -11.35 -5.96
N ALA A 4 -10.92 -10.10 -5.60
CA ALA A 4 -11.90 -9.12 -5.20
C ALA A 4 -11.65 -7.78 -5.92
N PHE A 5 -12.74 -7.04 -6.11
CA PHE A 5 -12.72 -5.66 -6.57
C PHE A 5 -12.89 -4.75 -5.37
N LEU A 6 -11.89 -3.91 -5.11
CA LEU A 6 -11.93 -2.89 -4.07
C LEU A 6 -12.57 -1.63 -4.65
N CYS A 7 -13.73 -1.26 -4.13
CA CYS A 7 -14.53 -0.14 -4.60
C CYS A 7 -14.43 1.05 -3.66
N ALA A 8 -14.16 2.24 -4.19
CA ALA A 8 -14.17 3.49 -3.46
C ALA A 8 -15.56 3.80 -2.89
N ASP A 9 -15.62 4.21 -1.63
CA ASP A 9 -16.79 4.94 -1.12
C ASP A 9 -16.76 6.40 -1.58
N GLY A 10 -17.85 6.84 -2.24
CA GLY A 10 -18.09 8.24 -2.62
C GLY A 10 -17.58 8.63 -4.01
N SER A 11 -17.29 9.93 -4.21
CA SER A 11 -16.81 10.46 -5.49
C SER A 11 -15.48 9.83 -5.91
N ALA A 12 -15.29 9.53 -7.20
CA ALA A 12 -14.05 9.09 -7.82
C ALA A 12 -12.79 9.63 -7.12
N ALA A 13 -11.97 8.72 -6.59
CA ALA A 13 -10.65 9.08 -6.06
C ALA A 13 -9.75 9.52 -7.22
N ARG A 14 -8.70 10.30 -6.94
CA ARG A 14 -7.78 10.62 -8.03
C ARG A 14 -6.98 9.35 -8.36
N PHE A 15 -6.79 9.05 -9.64
CA PHE A 15 -6.21 7.79 -10.11
C PHE A 15 -4.84 7.97 -10.77
N ILE A 16 -3.93 7.02 -10.52
CA ILE A 16 -2.67 6.84 -11.26
C ILE A 16 -2.57 5.41 -11.79
N THR A 17 -2.03 5.25 -12.99
CA THR A 17 -1.59 3.97 -13.56
C THR A 17 -0.24 4.12 -14.26
N SER A 18 0.35 3.02 -14.72
CA SER A 18 1.65 2.96 -15.40
C SER A 18 1.75 1.75 -16.33
N GLY A 19 2.90 1.59 -17.00
CA GLY A 19 3.21 0.37 -17.77
C GLY A 19 3.27 -0.89 -16.90
N ASP A 20 3.62 -0.73 -15.61
CA ASP A 20 3.68 -1.80 -14.62
C ASP A 20 2.73 -1.48 -13.43
N PRO A 21 1.40 -1.56 -13.62
CA PRO A 21 0.44 -1.14 -12.61
C PRO A 21 0.28 -2.15 -11.47
N VAL A 22 0.82 -3.36 -11.64
CA VAL A 22 0.68 -4.48 -10.71
C VAL A 22 1.68 -4.34 -9.58
N THR A 23 1.17 -4.28 -8.34
CA THR A 23 1.98 -4.30 -7.13
C THR A 23 1.85 -5.65 -6.44
N LEU A 24 2.98 -6.27 -6.13
CA LEU A 24 3.04 -7.46 -5.28
C LEU A 24 3.59 -7.09 -3.91
N PHE A 25 2.84 -7.43 -2.87
CA PHE A 25 3.21 -7.19 -1.48
C PHE A 25 3.12 -8.48 -0.70
N ASN A 26 4.12 -8.75 0.14
CA ASN A 26 4.06 -9.86 1.09
C ASN A 26 4.55 -9.34 2.45
N PRO A 27 3.67 -9.24 3.47
CA PRO A 27 4.04 -8.69 4.78
C PRO A 27 5.09 -9.54 5.50
N ASP A 28 5.13 -10.85 5.23
CA ASP A 28 6.05 -11.78 5.88
C ASP A 28 7.50 -11.61 5.39
N LEU A 29 7.68 -10.95 4.23
CA LEU A 29 8.98 -10.84 3.55
C LEU A 29 9.55 -9.41 3.55
N GLN A 30 8.95 -8.49 4.30
CA GLN A 30 9.32 -7.05 4.30
C GLN A 30 10.81 -6.76 4.53
N TRP A 31 11.52 -7.66 5.23
CA TRP A 31 12.91 -7.46 5.64
C TRP A 31 13.88 -8.51 5.06
N GLN A 32 13.40 -9.44 4.24
CA GLN A 32 14.09 -10.72 4.02
C GLN A 32 14.63 -10.99 2.61
N ARG A 33 14.62 -10.08 1.62
CA ARG A 33 15.03 -10.49 0.26
C ARG A 33 15.76 -9.50 -0.65
N PHE A 34 16.70 -10.09 -1.41
CA PHE A 34 17.30 -9.60 -2.66
C PHE A 34 16.33 -9.64 -3.86
N TYR A 35 15.31 -10.50 -3.82
CA TYR A 35 14.32 -10.70 -4.88
C TYR A 35 12.89 -10.40 -4.40
N GLY A 36 12.03 -9.91 -5.30
CA GLY A 36 10.65 -9.58 -4.98
C GLY A 36 9.79 -10.79 -4.53
N PRO A 37 8.59 -10.53 -3.99
CA PRO A 37 7.62 -11.57 -3.65
C PRO A 37 7.14 -12.33 -4.89
N GLY A 38 6.82 -13.62 -4.71
CA GLY A 38 6.35 -14.50 -5.78
C GLY A 38 4.89 -14.92 -5.60
N LEU A 39 4.19 -15.17 -6.69
CA LEU A 39 2.76 -15.54 -6.69
C LEU A 39 2.46 -16.84 -5.92
N ALA A 40 3.42 -17.76 -5.86
CA ALA A 40 3.29 -19.04 -5.15
C ALA A 40 3.31 -18.91 -3.62
N GLN A 41 3.61 -17.72 -3.07
CA GLN A 41 3.70 -17.50 -1.63
C GLN A 41 2.32 -17.23 -1.04
N SER A 42 1.94 -17.95 0.02
CA SER A 42 0.63 -17.81 0.65
C SER A 42 0.35 -16.41 1.23
N GLY A 43 1.38 -15.71 1.70
CA GLY A 43 1.27 -14.35 2.23
C GLY A 43 1.20 -13.25 1.16
N VAL A 44 1.27 -13.58 -0.14
CA VAL A 44 1.30 -12.56 -1.19
C VAL A 44 -0.08 -11.96 -1.46
N GLU A 45 -0.08 -10.63 -1.57
CA GLU A 45 -1.19 -9.82 -2.04
C GLU A 45 -0.77 -9.12 -3.33
N LEU A 46 -1.57 -9.28 -4.36
CA LEU A 46 -1.46 -8.57 -5.62
C LEU A 46 -2.51 -7.48 -5.67
N THR A 47 -2.12 -6.26 -5.98
CA THR A 47 -3.04 -5.15 -6.21
C THR A 47 -2.78 -4.50 -7.57
N MET A 48 -3.84 -4.13 -8.27
CA MET A 48 -3.75 -3.45 -9.56
C MET A 48 -4.85 -2.39 -9.66
N PRO A 49 -4.52 -1.10 -9.78
CA PRO A 49 -5.51 -0.06 -9.95
C PRO A 49 -6.12 -0.16 -11.36
N ILE A 50 -7.44 -0.36 -11.46
CA ILE A 50 -8.16 -0.50 -12.75
C ILE A 50 -8.73 0.86 -13.15
N SER A 51 -9.36 1.54 -12.20
CA SER A 51 -10.05 2.81 -12.40
C SER A 51 -9.98 3.68 -11.15
N PRO A 52 -10.38 4.96 -11.23
CA PRO A 52 -10.49 5.87 -10.08
C PRO A 52 -11.31 5.35 -8.90
N GLU A 53 -12.20 4.39 -9.15
CA GLU A 53 -13.13 3.86 -8.17
C GLU A 53 -12.87 2.38 -7.87
N ILE A 54 -12.10 1.69 -8.71
CA ILE A 54 -11.95 0.24 -8.64
C ILE A 54 -10.48 -0.16 -8.72
N ALA A 55 -10.04 -0.92 -7.73
CA ALA A 55 -8.77 -1.65 -7.79
C ALA A 55 -9.02 -3.16 -7.70
N LEU A 56 -8.22 -3.93 -8.43
CA LEU A 56 -8.15 -5.37 -8.26
C LEU A 56 -7.31 -5.70 -7.04
N CYS A 57 -7.77 -6.64 -6.23
CA CYS A 57 -6.99 -7.28 -5.18
C CYS A 57 -7.08 -8.80 -5.37
N MET A 58 -5.93 -9.46 -5.44
CA MET A 58 -5.84 -10.91 -5.44
C MET A 58 -4.96 -11.37 -4.30
N THR A 59 -5.40 -12.41 -3.60
CA THR A 59 -4.76 -12.87 -2.35
C THR A 59 -5.13 -14.32 -2.09
N TRP A 60 -4.38 -15.01 -1.25
CA TRP A 60 -4.73 -16.37 -0.82
C TRP A 60 -5.81 -16.40 0.26
N LEU A 61 -6.13 -15.25 0.86
CA LEU A 61 -7.29 -15.11 1.75
C LEU A 61 -8.59 -15.30 0.96
N ASN A 62 -9.71 -15.60 1.63
CA ASN A 62 -11.00 -15.78 0.96
C ASN A 62 -11.71 -14.43 0.72
N LEU A 63 -11.16 -13.61 -0.18
CA LEU A 63 -11.72 -12.32 -0.58
C LEU A 63 -12.40 -12.46 -1.94
N LYS A 64 -13.69 -12.12 -2.03
CA LYS A 64 -14.49 -12.28 -3.25
C LYS A 64 -15.46 -11.13 -3.43
N GLY A 65 -15.75 -10.80 -4.70
CA GLY A 65 -16.77 -9.83 -5.07
C GLY A 65 -16.31 -8.38 -4.94
N TYR A 66 -17.26 -7.48 -4.69
CA TYR A 66 -17.04 -6.03 -4.59
C TYR A 66 -16.98 -5.62 -3.12
N ILE A 67 -15.81 -5.15 -2.68
CA ILE A 67 -15.54 -4.76 -1.31
C ILE A 67 -15.42 -3.25 -1.25
N ARG A 68 -16.29 -2.62 -0.48
CA ARG A 68 -16.20 -1.17 -0.24
C ARG A 68 -15.00 -0.86 0.64
N ILE A 69 -14.19 0.07 0.18
CA ILE A 69 -13.04 0.57 0.90
C ILE A 69 -13.11 2.10 1.01
N PRO A 70 -12.63 2.65 2.13
CA PRO A 70 -12.60 4.08 2.30
C PRO A 70 -11.58 4.70 1.34
N ARG A 71 -11.86 5.92 0.88
CA ARG A 71 -11.06 6.65 -0.11
C ARG A 71 -9.55 6.68 0.19
N TRP A 72 -9.16 6.79 1.46
CA TRP A 72 -7.75 6.84 1.85
C TRP A 72 -6.99 5.55 1.51
N ARG A 73 -7.65 4.38 1.49
CA ARG A 73 -7.04 3.11 1.05
C ARG A 73 -6.69 3.16 -0.44
N ILE A 74 -7.47 3.85 -1.25
CA ILE A 74 -7.18 4.00 -2.68
C ILE A 74 -6.01 4.94 -2.90
N GLU A 75 -5.90 6.01 -2.13
CA GLU A 75 -4.73 6.89 -2.18
C GLU A 75 -3.45 6.14 -1.82
N GLU A 76 -3.52 5.18 -0.89
CA GLU A 76 -2.42 4.28 -0.58
C GLU A 76 -2.10 3.32 -1.72
N LEU A 77 -3.11 2.73 -2.37
CA LEU A 77 -2.90 1.90 -3.57
C LEU A 77 -2.20 2.70 -4.68
N ASN A 78 -2.63 3.93 -4.95
CA ASN A 78 -1.95 4.82 -5.91
C ASN A 78 -0.50 5.13 -5.51
N ARG A 79 -0.24 5.33 -4.22
CA ARG A 79 1.11 5.55 -3.69
C ARG A 79 2.01 4.33 -3.93
N PHE A 80 1.48 3.12 -3.72
CA PHE A 80 2.19 1.88 -4.03
C PHE A 80 2.46 1.73 -5.53
N THR A 81 1.45 1.91 -6.38
CA THR A 81 1.61 1.86 -7.83
C THR A 81 2.64 2.88 -8.31
N ARG A 82 2.62 4.12 -7.78
CA ARG A 82 3.64 5.12 -8.10
C ARG A 82 5.04 4.66 -7.71
N GLY A 83 5.20 3.95 -6.60
CA GLY A 83 6.49 3.38 -6.18
C GLY A 83 7.15 2.49 -7.24
N HIS A 84 6.34 1.84 -8.09
CA HIS A 84 6.78 0.98 -9.19
C HIS A 84 6.92 1.70 -10.55
N CYS A 85 6.55 2.97 -10.64
CA CYS A 85 6.67 3.76 -11.88
C CYS A 85 8.03 4.46 -11.92
N TYR A 86 9.03 3.91 -12.59
CA TYR A 86 10.36 4.54 -12.64
C TYR A 86 10.40 5.79 -13.52
N GLU A 87 9.84 5.71 -14.74
CA GLU A 87 9.94 6.79 -15.74
C GLU A 87 8.69 7.67 -15.77
N GLN A 88 7.53 7.08 -16.03
CA GLN A 88 6.30 7.80 -16.30
C GLN A 88 5.10 7.14 -15.62
N PHE A 89 4.11 7.95 -15.29
CA PHE A 89 2.81 7.49 -14.80
C PHE A 89 1.71 8.32 -15.45
N ILE A 90 0.57 7.69 -15.71
CA ILE A 90 -0.60 8.32 -16.29
C ILE A 90 -1.56 8.67 -15.16
N SER A 91 -2.03 9.91 -15.15
CA SER A 91 -3.06 10.38 -14.22
C SER A 91 -4.28 10.83 -15.00
N HIS A 92 -5.46 10.48 -14.53
CA HIS A 92 -6.72 10.98 -15.10
C HIS A 92 -6.92 12.51 -14.93
N SER A 93 -6.09 13.18 -14.12
CA SER A 93 -6.18 14.61 -13.81
C SER A 93 -4.81 15.29 -13.83
N PRO A 94 -4.71 16.56 -14.27
CA PRO A 94 -3.47 17.33 -14.20
C PRO A 94 -3.05 17.69 -12.76
N LYS A 95 -3.99 17.64 -11.80
CA LYS A 95 -3.73 17.95 -10.39
C LYS A 95 -3.11 16.74 -9.68
N LYS A 96 -1.82 16.82 -9.37
CA LYS A 96 -1.09 15.82 -8.59
C LYS A 96 -1.34 15.99 -7.09
N LYS A 97 -1.40 14.89 -6.33
CA LYS A 97 -1.43 14.94 -4.86
C LYS A 97 -0.05 14.62 -4.30
N PHE A 98 0.35 15.35 -3.26
CA PHE A 98 1.63 15.14 -2.58
C PHE A 98 1.73 13.74 -1.94
N ILE A 99 0.61 13.21 -1.43
CA ILE A 99 0.52 11.88 -0.80
C ILE A 99 1.02 10.73 -1.70
N TRP A 100 0.91 10.88 -3.03
CA TRP A 100 1.36 9.87 -3.98
C TRP A 100 2.88 9.72 -4.02
N PHE A 101 3.60 10.76 -3.59
CA PHE A 101 5.05 10.83 -3.57
C PHE A 101 5.63 10.56 -2.19
N SER A 102 4.80 10.30 -1.17
CA SER A 102 5.30 10.01 0.16
C SER A 102 5.87 8.58 0.22
N ARG A 103 7.03 8.44 0.86
CA ARG A 103 7.65 7.12 1.07
C ARG A 103 6.91 6.30 2.13
N LEU A 104 6.28 6.99 3.08
CA LEU A 104 5.58 6.40 4.21
C LEU A 104 4.06 6.68 4.12
N PRO A 105 3.21 5.75 4.59
CA PRO A 105 1.77 5.93 4.67
C PRO A 105 1.41 6.77 5.90
N LEU A 106 1.75 8.07 5.87
CA LEU A 106 1.55 9.00 7.00
C LEU A 106 0.07 9.25 7.33
N HIS A 107 -0.83 8.84 6.46
CA HIS A 107 -2.28 9.04 6.61
C HIS A 107 -2.99 7.84 7.24
N ASP A 108 -2.30 6.70 7.41
CA ASP A 108 -2.83 5.55 8.12
C ASP A 108 -2.58 5.74 9.64
N PRO A 109 -3.65 5.94 10.44
CA PRO A 109 -3.52 6.12 11.89
C PRO A 109 -2.86 4.91 12.56
N PHE A 110 -3.10 3.71 12.04
CA PHE A 110 -2.54 2.48 12.59
C PHE A 110 -1.03 2.41 12.34
N PHE A 111 -0.58 2.77 11.14
CA PHE A 111 0.84 2.86 10.83
C PHE A 111 1.55 3.88 11.72
N MET A 112 0.97 5.08 11.87
CA MET A 112 1.54 6.13 12.74
C MET A 112 1.62 5.67 14.19
N MET A 113 0.58 5.03 14.71
CA MET A 113 0.56 4.49 16.06
C MET A 113 1.64 3.40 16.25
N MET A 114 1.78 2.46 15.31
CA MET A 114 2.85 1.46 15.35
C MET A 114 4.24 2.11 15.33
N PHE A 115 4.43 3.11 14.48
CA PHE A 115 5.70 3.82 14.36
C PHE A 115 6.07 4.53 15.67
N VAL A 116 5.13 5.29 16.25
CA VAL A 116 5.32 5.97 17.54
C VAL A 116 5.58 4.97 18.65
N ARG A 117 4.83 3.87 18.72
CA ARG A 117 5.03 2.83 19.74
C ARG A 117 6.41 2.19 19.65
N ARG A 118 6.89 1.91 18.42
CA ARG A 118 8.22 1.34 18.18
C ARG A 118 9.33 2.34 18.47
N TRP A 119 9.15 3.61 18.13
CA TRP A 119 10.06 4.70 18.43
C TRP A 119 10.18 4.94 19.95
N LEU A 120 9.05 5.00 20.67
CA LEU A 120 9.03 5.10 22.14
C LEU A 120 9.72 3.90 22.79
N GLY A 121 9.46 2.68 22.30
CA GLY A 121 10.11 1.47 22.79
C GLY A 121 11.64 1.50 22.65
N THR A 122 12.14 2.03 21.53
CA THR A 122 13.59 2.18 21.30
C THR A 122 14.21 3.29 22.16
N GLN A 123 13.51 4.40 22.42
CA GLN A 123 13.97 5.43 23.36
C GLN A 123 14.04 4.92 24.80
N ILE A 124 13.03 4.17 25.24
CA ILE A 124 13.00 3.55 26.59
C ILE A 124 14.14 2.53 26.75
N GLN A 125 14.43 1.72 25.72
CA GLN A 125 15.57 0.80 25.75
C GLN A 125 16.90 1.55 25.82
N LYS A 126 17.09 2.62 25.03
CA LYS A 126 18.31 3.46 25.11
C LYS A 126 18.50 4.10 26.49
N LEU A 127 17.41 4.54 27.12
CA LEU A 127 17.44 5.09 28.50
C LEU A 127 17.74 4.02 29.57
N LYS A 128 17.37 2.76 29.34
CA LYS A 128 17.71 1.64 30.25
C LYS A 128 19.15 1.15 30.08
N LEU A 129 19.70 1.21 28.87
CA LEU A 129 21.09 0.84 28.54
C LEU A 129 22.11 1.96 28.81
N GLY A 130 21.65 3.19 29.04
CA GLY A 130 22.48 4.37 29.33
C GLY A 130 22.53 4.77 30.81
N LYS A 131 22.11 3.90 31.74
CA LYS A 131 22.45 4.07 33.17
C LYS A 131 23.80 3.39 33.42
N PRO A 132 24.69 4.04 34.20
CA PRO A 132 26.12 3.72 34.28
C PRO A 132 26.42 2.27 34.65
#